data_AF-A0AB73WII4-F1
#
_entry.id   AF-A0AB73WII4-F1
#
_cell.length_a   1.000
_cell.length_b   1.000
_cell.length_c   1.000
_cell.angle_alpha   90.00
_cell.angle_beta   90.00
_cell.angle_gamma   90.00
#
_symmetry.space_group_name_H-M   'P 1'
#
loop_
_entity.id
_entity.type
_entity.pdbx_description
1 polymer ?
#
loop_
_entity_poly.entity_id
_entity_poly.type
_entity_poly.pdbx_seq_one_letter_code
_entity_poly.pdbx_strand_id
1 'polypeptide(L)'
;MNLQRIACIATIAGNSHAKKQGQRVLLWMRRHKRETERAWDTSRPAEFAAVMSRLHPDDRRAFRQRLAGCHLVLPATVFSDLTLLLPAGMDADTLLNTLTLPRL
;
A
#
# COMPACT_ATOMS: atom_id res chain seq x y z
N MET A 1 2.06 7.43 -10.22
CA MET A 1 1.07 6.32 -10.22
C MET A 1 1.28 5.48 -8.96
N ASN A 2 0.24 5.15 -8.18
CA ASN A 2 0.37 4.39 -6.94
C ASN A 2 -0.18 2.96 -7.13
N LEU A 3 0.71 1.97 -7.16
CA LEU A 3 0.36 0.57 -7.45
C LEU A 3 -0.59 -0.05 -6.41
N GLN A 4 -0.33 0.18 -5.12
CA GLN A 4 -1.19 -0.33 -4.05
C GLN A 4 -2.60 0.23 -4.16
N ARG A 5 -2.73 1.52 -4.43
CA ARG A 5 -4.02 2.20 -4.62
C ARG A 5 -4.83 1.54 -5.73
N ILE A 6 -4.23 1.31 -6.90
CA ILE A 6 -4.89 0.65 -8.04
C ILE A 6 -5.26 -0.80 -7.69
N ALA A 7 -4.35 -1.53 -7.04
CA ALA A 7 -4.60 -2.91 -6.63
C ALA A 7 -5.74 -3.02 -5.60
N CYS A 8 -5.86 -2.06 -4.68
CA CYS A 8 -6.99 -1.95 -3.75
C CYS A 8 -8.30 -1.69 -4.50
N ILE A 9 -8.33 -0.72 -5.42
CA ILE A 9 -9.53 -0.42 -6.22
C ILE A 9 -9.96 -1.63 -7.05
N ALA A 10 -9.02 -2.30 -7.72
CA ALA A 10 -9.28 -3.52 -8.47
C ALA A 10 -9.84 -4.65 -7.59
N THR A 11 -9.35 -4.76 -6.35
CA THR A 11 -9.82 -5.77 -5.38
C THR A 11 -11.23 -5.48 -4.88
N ILE A 12 -11.60 -4.21 -4.69
CA ILE A 12 -12.90 -3.83 -4.12
C ILE A 12 -13.96 -3.74 -5.23
N ALA A 13 -13.70 -2.95 -6.28
CA ALA A 13 -14.67 -2.58 -7.30
C ALA A 13 -14.52 -3.34 -8.63
N GLY A 14 -13.39 -4.00 -8.89
CA GLY A 14 -13.13 -4.61 -10.18
C GLY A 14 -14.01 -5.81 -10.52
N ASN A 15 -14.05 -6.16 -11.80
CA ASN A 15 -14.60 -7.44 -12.26
C ASN A 15 -13.79 -8.64 -11.72
N SER A 16 -14.26 -9.86 -11.94
CA SER A 16 -13.63 -11.08 -11.43
C SER A 16 -12.14 -11.23 -11.82
N HIS A 17 -11.75 -10.77 -13.00
CA HIS A 17 -10.35 -10.79 -13.44
C HIS A 17 -9.52 -9.74 -12.69
N ALA A 18 -9.99 -8.48 -12.69
CA ALA A 18 -9.33 -7.37 -12.02
C ALA A 18 -9.15 -7.64 -10.51
N LYS A 19 -10.16 -8.23 -9.86
CA LYS A 19 -10.09 -8.65 -8.45
C LYS A 19 -8.95 -9.62 -8.18
N LYS A 20 -8.83 -10.67 -9.01
CA LYS A 20 -7.74 -11.66 -8.89
C LYS A 20 -6.37 -10.99 -9.08
N GLN A 21 -6.22 -10.10 -10.07
CA GLN A 21 -4.95 -9.40 -10.28
C GLN A 21 -4.62 -8.44 -9.12
N GLY A 22 -5.60 -7.68 -8.64
CA GLY A 22 -5.43 -6.80 -7.48
C GLY A 22 -4.95 -7.55 -6.25
N GLN A 23 -5.57 -8.69 -5.95
CA GLN A 23 -5.15 -9.56 -4.85
C GLN A 23 -3.73 -10.10 -5.02
N ARG A 24 -3.33 -10.50 -6.24
CA ARG A 24 -1.96 -10.97 -6.52
C ARG A 24 -0.93 -9.86 -6.30
N VAL A 25 -1.23 -8.64 -6.74
CA VAL A 25 -0.37 -7.47 -6.52
C VAL A 25 -0.22 -7.18 -5.03
N LEU A 26 -1.33 -7.13 -4.28
CA LEU A 26 -1.26 -6.90 -2.83
C LEU A 26 -0.49 -8.01 -2.10
N LEU A 27 -0.65 -9.27 -2.52
CA LEU A 27 0.10 -10.39 -1.96
C LEU A 27 1.60 -10.28 -2.28
N TRP A 28 1.95 -9.93 -3.51
CA TRP A 28 3.35 -9.70 -3.92
C TRP A 28 3.98 -8.57 -3.11
N MET A 29 3.30 -7.44 -2.94
CA MET A 29 3.77 -6.34 -2.10
C MET A 29 4.03 -6.82 -0.65
N ARG A 30 3.11 -7.62 -0.08
CA ARG A 30 3.27 -8.17 1.28
C ARG A 30 4.43 -9.15 1.42
N ARG A 31 4.83 -9.85 0.35
CA ARG A 31 5.99 -10.76 0.41
C ARG A 31 7.30 -10.01 0.67
N HIS A 32 7.36 -8.72 0.34
CA HIS A 32 8.52 -7.86 0.59
C HIS A 32 8.69 -7.47 2.07
N LYS A 33 7.82 -7.97 2.97
CA LYS A 33 7.97 -7.75 4.41
C LYS A 33 9.24 -8.38 4.98
N ARG A 34 9.76 -9.44 4.34
CA ARG A 34 10.96 -10.16 4.80
C ARG A 34 12.21 -9.29 4.76
N GLU A 35 12.28 -8.41 3.78
CA GLU A 35 13.34 -7.43 3.60
C GLU A 35 13.30 -6.39 4.72
N THR A 36 12.10 -5.95 5.12
CA THR A 36 11.91 -5.08 6.29
C THR A 36 12.28 -5.80 7.58
N GLU A 37 11.84 -7.04 7.78
CA GLU A 37 12.18 -7.86 8.96
C GLU A 37 13.71 -8.04 9.08
N ARG A 38 14.43 -8.24 7.96
CA ARG A 38 15.90 -8.37 7.97
C ARG A 38 16.63 -7.08 8.34
N ALA A 39 16.07 -5.92 7.98
CA ALA A 39 16.71 -4.63 8.20
C ALA A 39 16.35 -3.97 9.54
N TRP A 40 15.20 -4.34 10.11
CA TRP A 40 14.59 -3.65 11.25
C TRP A 40 14.14 -4.58 12.38
N ASP A 41 14.34 -5.90 12.25
CA ASP A 41 13.83 -6.95 13.14
C ASP A 41 12.31 -7.03 13.27
N THR A 42 11.59 -6.16 12.57
CA THR A 42 10.12 -6.09 12.56
C THR A 42 9.62 -5.56 11.22
N SER A 43 8.42 -6.01 10.80
CA SER A 43 7.66 -5.38 9.71
C SER A 43 6.32 -4.83 10.20
N ARG A 44 6.10 -4.72 11.51
CA ARG A 44 4.82 -4.30 12.08
C ARG A 44 4.69 -2.77 12.07
N PRO A 45 3.78 -2.17 11.28
CA PRO A 45 3.66 -0.71 11.19
C PRO A 45 3.45 -0.02 12.54
N ALA A 46 2.75 -0.66 13.47
CA ALA A 46 2.50 -0.14 14.80
C ALA A 46 3.78 0.07 15.63
N GLU A 47 4.80 -0.78 15.46
CA GLU A 47 6.07 -0.66 16.16
C GLU A 47 6.87 0.55 15.63
N PHE A 48 6.91 0.72 14.31
CA PHE A 48 7.48 1.94 13.69
C PHE A 48 6.75 3.21 14.16
N ALA A 49 5.42 3.18 14.21
CA ALA A 49 4.61 4.32 14.68
C ALA A 49 4.89 4.65 16.16
N ALA A 50 5.02 3.64 17.00
CA ALA A 50 5.34 3.80 18.42
C ALA A 50 6.74 4.39 18.65
N VAL A 51 7.72 4.04 17.81
CA VAL A 51 9.04 4.67 17.84
C VAL A 51 8.93 6.13 17.38
N MET A 52 8.33 6.38 16.21
CA MET A 52 8.19 7.72 15.65
C MET A 52 7.49 8.70 16.59
N SER A 53 6.49 8.26 17.36
CA SER A 53 5.74 9.13 18.28
C SER A 53 6.55 9.61 19.48
N ARG A 54 7.60 8.86 19.86
CA ARG A 54 8.45 9.16 21.03
C ARG A 54 9.71 9.95 20.66
N LEU A 55 10.10 9.95 19.39
CA LEU A 55 11.30 10.64 18.91
C LEU A 55 11.12 12.16 18.86
N HIS A 56 12.18 12.90 19.23
CA HIS A 56 12.31 14.34 18.98
C HIS A 56 12.16 14.63 17.46
N PRO A 57 11.65 15.79 17.02
CA PRO A 57 11.43 16.09 15.61
C PRO A 57 12.64 15.84 14.68
N ASP A 58 13.85 16.14 15.14
CA ASP A 58 15.08 15.93 14.35
C ASP A 58 15.42 14.44 14.20
N ASP A 59 15.34 13.67 15.29
CA ASP A 59 15.54 12.22 15.26
C ASP A 59 14.46 11.52 14.44
N ARG A 60 13.22 12.02 14.50
CA ARG A 60 12.11 11.52 13.68
C ARG A 60 12.38 11.76 12.20
N ARG A 61 12.99 12.88 11.83
CA ARG A 61 13.39 13.18 10.45
C ARG A 61 14.47 12.22 9.98
N ALA A 62 15.52 12.03 10.78
CA ALA A 62 16.60 11.07 10.49
C ALA A 62 16.05 9.63 10.37
N PHE A 63 15.14 9.24 11.28
CA PHE A 63 14.48 7.93 11.24
C PHE A 63 13.65 7.75 9.96
N ARG A 64 12.88 8.77 9.54
CA ARG A 64 12.15 8.74 8.26
C ARG A 64 13.07 8.61 7.05
N GLN A 65 14.24 9.24 7.05
CA GLN A 65 15.22 9.10 5.98
C GLN A 65 15.77 7.67 5.92
N ARG A 66 16.04 7.04 7.07
CA ARG A 66 16.48 5.64 7.12
C ARG A 66 15.41 4.67 6.60
N LEU A 67 14.13 5.00 6.77
CA LEU A 67 13.01 4.25 6.19
C LEU A 67 12.81 4.48 4.69
N ALA A 68 13.70 5.23 4.01
CA ALA A 68 13.65 5.35 2.56
C ALA A 68 13.62 3.97 1.89
N GLY A 69 12.69 3.78 0.95
CA GLY A 69 12.45 2.48 0.31
C GLY A 69 11.46 1.57 1.06
N CYS A 70 11.13 1.84 2.32
CA CYS A 70 10.04 1.16 3.01
C CYS A 70 8.70 1.81 2.65
N HIS A 71 7.67 0.99 2.40
CA HIS A 71 6.31 1.44 2.12
C HIS A 71 5.31 0.77 3.06
N LEU A 72 4.36 1.55 3.58
CA LEU A 72 3.24 1.00 4.34
C LEU A 72 2.25 0.31 3.40
N VAL A 73 2.21 -1.02 3.41
CA VAL A 73 1.26 -1.80 2.61
C VAL A 73 0.02 -2.11 3.42
N LEU A 74 -1.12 -1.56 3.01
CA LEU A 74 -2.42 -1.74 3.65
C LEU A 74 -3.25 -2.80 2.91
N PRO A 75 -4.01 -3.65 3.62
CA PRO A 75 -5.09 -4.43 3.02
C PRO A 75 -6.11 -3.56 2.31
N ALA A 76 -6.72 -4.08 1.24
CA ALA A 76 -7.89 -3.46 0.62
C ALA A 76 -9.05 -3.28 1.64
N THR A 77 -9.18 -4.19 2.61
CA THR A 77 -10.23 -4.16 3.63
C THR A 77 -10.16 -2.98 4.59
N VAL A 78 -9.05 -2.23 4.63
CA VAL A 78 -8.95 -1.00 5.44
C VAL A 78 -9.73 0.15 4.79
N PHE A 79 -10.01 0.07 3.49
CA PHE A 79 -10.74 1.09 2.75
C PHE A 79 -12.20 0.69 2.63
N SER A 80 -13.03 1.16 3.56
CA SER A 80 -14.49 1.03 3.50
C SER A 80 -15.12 2.00 2.49
N ASP A 81 -14.48 3.16 2.28
CA ASP A 81 -14.88 4.18 1.32
C ASP A 81 -13.88 4.22 0.15
N LEU A 82 -14.37 3.83 -1.03
CA LEU A 82 -13.59 3.82 -2.28
C LEU A 82 -13.25 5.22 -2.78
N THR A 83 -14.00 6.26 -2.40
CA THR A 83 -13.74 7.64 -2.85
C THR A 83 -12.39 8.15 -2.33
N LEU A 84 -11.93 7.63 -1.19
CA LEU A 84 -10.58 7.88 -0.65
C LEU A 84 -9.47 7.37 -1.57
N LEU A 85 -9.78 6.38 -2.41
CA LEU A 85 -8.87 5.78 -3.37
C LEU A 85 -9.10 6.26 -4.80
N LEU A 86 -10.19 6.93 -5.13
CA LEU A 86 -10.45 7.33 -6.51
C LEU A 86 -9.89 8.73 -6.80
N PRO A 87 -9.33 8.98 -8.00
CA PRO A 87 -9.02 10.35 -8.41
C PRO A 87 -10.29 11.20 -8.40
N ALA A 88 -10.15 12.50 -8.14
CA ALA A 88 -11.29 13.41 -8.15
C ALA A 88 -12.01 13.35 -9.51
N GLY A 89 -13.33 13.14 -9.48
CA GLY A 89 -14.16 13.06 -10.69
C GLY A 89 -14.02 11.78 -11.51
N MET A 90 -13.34 10.74 -11.00
CA MET A 90 -13.17 9.46 -11.70
C MET A 90 -13.85 8.33 -10.94
N ASP A 91 -14.60 7.48 -11.65
CA ASP A 91 -15.14 6.24 -11.09
C ASP A 91 -14.15 5.06 -11.23
N ALA A 92 -14.47 3.96 -10.55
CA ALA A 92 -13.59 2.79 -10.53
C ALA A 92 -13.47 2.12 -11.90
N ASP A 93 -14.55 2.05 -12.68
CA ASP A 93 -14.53 1.40 -13.99
C ASP A 93 -13.67 2.17 -14.98
N THR A 94 -13.81 3.50 -15.02
CA THR A 94 -12.98 4.39 -15.85
C THR A 94 -11.50 4.22 -15.50
N LEU A 95 -11.17 4.18 -14.20
CA LEU A 95 -9.79 3.99 -13.76
C LEU A 95 -9.24 2.62 -14.18
N LEU A 96 -10.00 1.55 -13.96
CA LEU A 96 -9.56 0.17 -14.24
C LEU A 96 -9.49 -0.15 -15.74
N ASN A 97 -10.26 0.56 -16.57
CA ASN A 97 -10.14 0.48 -18.04
C ASN A 97 -8.96 1.28 -18.58
N THR A 98 -8.50 2.30 -17.85
CA THR A 98 -7.35 3.13 -18.25
C THR A 98 -6.02 2.53 -17.81
N LEU A 99 -6.00 1.78 -16.70
CA LEU A 99 -4.77 1.29 -16.08
C LEU A 99 -4.74 -0.22 -15.96
N THR A 100 -3.70 -0.83 -16.52
CA THR A 100 -3.47 -2.27 -16.43
C THR A 100 -2.58 -2.59 -15.22
N LEU A 101 -3.05 -3.49 -14.36
CA LEU A 101 -2.20 -4.05 -13.31
C LEU A 101 -1.10 -4.94 -13.93
N PRO A 102 0.10 -4.98 -13.31
CA PRO A 102 1.17 -5.84 -13.79
C PRO A 102 0.77 -7.31 -13.70
N ARG A 103 1.23 -8.11 -14.68
CA ARG A 103 1.12 -9.57 -14.62
C ARG A 103 2.23 -10.10 -13.73
N LEU A 104 1.86 -10.46 -12.51
CA LEU A 104 2.72 -11.16 -11.54
C LEU A 104 2.58 -12.67 -11.67
#